data_AF-A0A353VCX8-F1
#
_entry.id   AF-A0A353VCX8-F1
#
_cell.length_a   1.000
_cell.length_b   1.000
_cell.length_c   1.000
_cell.angle_alpha   90.00
_cell.angle_beta   90.00
_cell.angle_gamma   90.00
#
_symmetry.space_group_name_H-M   'P 1'
#
loop_
_entity.id
_entity.type
_entity.pdbx_description
1 polymer ?
#
loop_
_entity_poly.entity_id
_entity_poly.type
_entity_poly.pdbx_seq_one_letter_code
_entity_poly.pdbx_strand_id
1 'polypeptide(L)'
;MTRITWTLLIVLGAGLLAGGAPADAATYRWVDENGVVTYSDRPPQPREAPPAPDTPAADTPGAVAGDRAAIDALLDVSGLKRQLAGITTRIRTEFHQQHGQLTAQDFAQAEQIAARHVRSESVYGLIAEGVGKRADATKLQAALGWYRSPLGRRITEIEVAFSTSGGVEREIERYIGRLRQRPPERERVALVARLDAAGRATETSLDVSMAIIRSLAAAVDPYLPAERRLGRSQLESRIREVRAQAFEQVRRLSLVMMLFLYRDVPDADLARYVRFAESEPGQWYVSAVSRAFVDAVGAVARGAATDLVRAVPPQRWQQQGGGGFKKPALPKETAL
;
A
#
# COMPACT_ATOMS: atom_id res chain seq x y z
N MET A 1 15.39 4.32 -13.01
CA MET A 1 14.06 3.69 -13.12
C MET A 1 13.75 3.01 -11.78
N THR A 2 13.00 3.66 -10.86
CA THR A 2 13.28 3.89 -9.40
C THR A 2 12.45 3.19 -8.27
N ARG A 3 13.13 2.48 -7.31
CA ARG A 3 13.28 2.65 -5.80
C ARG A 3 12.19 2.37 -4.72
N ILE A 4 12.51 1.53 -3.71
CA ILE A 4 11.84 1.21 -2.40
C ILE A 4 11.65 2.35 -1.38
N THR A 5 10.60 3.19 -1.45
CA THR A 5 9.33 2.89 -0.74
C THR A 5 8.56 1.85 -1.52
N TRP A 6 8.94 0.61 -1.32
CA TRP A 6 8.47 -0.47 -2.14
C TRP A 6 7.80 -1.49 -1.21
N THR A 7 8.27 -1.74 0.00
CA THR A 7 7.53 -2.64 0.89
C THR A 7 6.06 -2.23 1.09
N LEU A 8 5.78 -0.94 1.31
CA LEU A 8 4.40 -0.43 1.33
C LEU A 8 3.86 0.03 -0.04
N LEU A 9 4.69 0.11 -1.11
CA LEU A 9 4.32 0.78 -2.38
C LEU A 9 5.00 0.20 -3.67
N ILE A 10 5.59 -1.02 -3.68
CA ILE A 10 6.19 -1.70 -4.88
C ILE A 10 5.17 -1.77 -5.98
N VAL A 11 3.94 -1.92 -5.53
CA VAL A 11 2.85 -2.44 -6.31
C VAL A 11 2.01 -1.32 -6.87
N LEU A 12 2.19 -0.08 -6.40
CA LEU A 12 1.56 1.05 -7.09
C LEU A 12 1.91 0.96 -8.59
N GLY A 13 3.19 0.84 -8.93
CA GLY A 13 3.63 0.72 -10.32
C GLY A 13 3.49 -0.65 -11.00
N ALA A 14 2.78 -1.62 -10.44
CA ALA A 14 2.41 -2.82 -11.19
C ALA A 14 1.19 -2.45 -12.03
N GLY A 15 1.44 -1.93 -13.24
CA GLY A 15 0.40 -1.65 -14.21
C GLY A 15 -0.59 -2.82 -14.26
N LEU A 16 -1.85 -2.53 -13.93
CA LEU A 16 -2.99 -3.43 -14.09
C LEU A 16 -3.23 -3.67 -15.59
N LEU A 17 -2.27 -4.31 -16.25
CA LEU A 17 -2.46 -4.89 -17.56
C LEU A 17 -3.05 -6.29 -17.34
N ALA A 18 -4.34 -6.36 -17.68
CA ALA A 18 -5.15 -7.56 -17.70
C ALA A 18 -4.47 -8.73 -18.44
N GLY A 19 -4.62 -9.94 -17.90
CA GLY A 19 -4.28 -11.17 -18.59
C GLY A 19 -4.25 -12.39 -17.68
N GLY A 20 -5.41 -13.01 -17.47
CA GLY A 20 -5.52 -14.35 -16.87
C GLY A 20 -6.89 -14.95 -17.21
N ALA A 21 -6.90 -16.01 -18.00
CA ALA A 21 -8.08 -16.83 -18.28
C ALA A 21 -8.65 -17.43 -16.97
N PRO A 22 -9.90 -17.94 -16.95
CA PRO A 22 -10.50 -18.42 -15.71
C PRO A 22 -9.74 -19.67 -15.24
N ALA A 23 -9.12 -19.60 -14.07
CA ALA A 23 -8.69 -20.80 -13.37
C ALA A 23 -9.94 -21.39 -12.69
N ASP A 24 -10.22 -22.65 -13.00
CA ASP A 24 -11.29 -23.45 -12.45
C ASP A 24 -11.44 -23.29 -10.92
N ALA A 25 -12.69 -23.32 -10.47
CA ALA A 25 -13.05 -23.33 -9.05
C ALA A 25 -12.36 -24.49 -8.34
N ALA A 26 -11.26 -24.23 -7.65
CA ALA A 26 -10.65 -25.19 -6.75
C ALA A 26 -11.51 -25.27 -5.48
N THR A 27 -12.26 -26.36 -5.34
CA THR A 27 -13.05 -26.66 -4.14
C THR A 27 -12.12 -26.90 -2.95
N TYR A 28 -12.22 -26.06 -1.92
CA TYR A 28 -11.47 -26.19 -0.67
C TYR A 28 -12.07 -27.30 0.19
N ARG A 29 -11.21 -28.16 0.76
CA ARG A 29 -11.58 -29.22 1.71
C ARG A 29 -11.03 -28.90 3.08
N TRP A 30 -11.86 -28.90 4.11
CA TRP A 30 -11.40 -28.81 5.50
C TRP A 30 -12.27 -29.64 6.45
N VAL A 31 -11.79 -29.82 7.67
CA VAL A 31 -12.46 -30.59 8.75
C VAL A 31 -12.78 -29.61 9.87
N ASP A 32 -14.04 -29.59 10.33
CA ASP A 32 -14.46 -28.72 11.43
C ASP A 32 -14.13 -29.32 12.82
N GLU A 33 -14.42 -28.55 13.88
CA GLU A 33 -14.16 -28.93 15.28
C GLU A 33 -14.90 -30.21 15.71
N ASN A 34 -15.91 -30.65 14.94
CA ASN A 34 -16.69 -31.87 15.19
C ASN A 34 -16.25 -33.05 14.29
N GLY A 35 -15.17 -32.88 13.51
CA GLY A 35 -14.65 -33.93 12.62
C GLY A 35 -15.38 -34.05 11.28
N VAL A 36 -16.25 -33.10 10.92
CA VAL A 36 -17.02 -33.14 9.66
C VAL A 36 -16.21 -32.54 8.52
N VAL A 37 -16.10 -33.29 7.42
CA VAL A 37 -15.41 -32.84 6.20
C VAL A 37 -16.34 -31.97 5.36
N THR A 38 -15.96 -30.71 5.14
CA THR A 38 -16.71 -29.75 4.33
C THR A 38 -15.96 -29.41 3.04
N TYR A 39 -16.69 -29.35 1.93
CA TYR A 39 -16.21 -28.90 0.62
C TYR A 39 -16.88 -27.56 0.27
N SER A 40 -16.10 -26.53 -0.08
CA SER A 40 -16.65 -25.23 -0.47
C SER A 40 -15.72 -24.46 -1.40
N ASP A 41 -16.28 -23.55 -2.19
CA ASP A 41 -15.53 -22.67 -3.09
C ASP A 41 -14.99 -21.40 -2.40
N ARG A 42 -15.10 -21.32 -1.06
CA ARG A 42 -14.61 -20.19 -0.24
C ARG A 42 -13.83 -20.70 0.99
N PRO A 43 -12.70 -20.07 1.36
CA PRO A 43 -11.95 -20.42 2.56
C PRO A 43 -12.73 -20.06 3.84
N PRO A 44 -12.51 -20.77 4.97
CA PRO A 44 -13.23 -20.54 6.22
C PRO A 44 -12.96 -19.13 6.79
N GLN A 45 -14.02 -18.43 7.16
CA GLN A 45 -13.93 -17.11 7.79
C GLN A 45 -13.75 -17.26 9.32
N PRO A 46 -12.87 -16.47 9.96
CA PRO A 46 -12.81 -16.40 11.42
C PRO A 46 -14.13 -15.90 11.99
N ARG A 47 -14.65 -16.52 13.06
CA ARG A 47 -15.85 -16.06 13.78
C ARG A 47 -15.65 -14.61 14.27
N GLU A 48 -16.60 -13.74 13.95
CA GLU A 48 -16.68 -12.38 14.51
C GLU A 48 -16.84 -12.46 16.04
N ALA A 49 -15.95 -11.77 16.76
CA ALA A 49 -16.08 -11.58 18.20
C ALA A 49 -17.21 -10.58 18.51
N PRO A 50 -17.97 -10.77 19.60
CA PRO A 50 -19.05 -9.87 19.96
C PRO A 50 -18.53 -8.46 20.32
N PRO A 51 -19.32 -7.40 20.07
CA PRO A 51 -18.91 -6.03 20.32
C PRO A 51 -18.72 -5.75 21.82
N ALA A 52 -17.65 -5.03 22.16
CA ALA A 52 -17.39 -4.55 23.50
C ALA A 52 -18.35 -3.40 23.87
N PRO A 53 -18.76 -3.26 25.14
CA PRO A 53 -19.66 -2.20 25.57
C PRO A 53 -18.99 -0.81 25.59
N ASP A 54 -19.76 0.19 25.17
CA ASP A 54 -19.36 1.60 25.08
C ASP A 54 -19.04 2.19 26.46
N THR A 55 -17.82 2.73 26.60
CA THR A 55 -17.46 3.61 27.74
C THR A 55 -17.31 5.04 27.20
N PRO A 56 -17.91 6.08 27.81
CA PRO A 56 -17.78 7.45 27.33
C PRO A 56 -16.35 7.96 27.55
N ALA A 57 -15.73 8.49 26.49
CA ALA A 57 -14.44 9.16 26.58
C ALA A 57 -14.60 10.51 27.30
N ALA A 58 -13.82 10.73 28.36
CA ALA A 58 -13.69 12.03 29.01
C ALA A 58 -12.69 12.88 28.23
N ASP A 59 -13.18 13.91 27.54
CA ASP A 59 -12.36 14.89 26.85
C ASP A 59 -11.60 15.77 27.86
N THR A 60 -10.31 15.51 28.02
CA THR A 60 -9.39 16.43 28.73
C THR A 60 -8.52 17.15 27.71
N PRO A 61 -8.64 18.49 27.55
CA PRO A 61 -7.93 19.26 26.52
C PRO A 61 -6.39 19.16 26.55
N GLY A 62 -5.80 18.72 27.68
CA GLY A 62 -4.36 18.50 27.83
C GLY A 62 -3.84 17.14 27.35
N ALA A 63 -4.69 16.11 27.26
CA ALA A 63 -4.29 14.78 26.80
C ALA A 63 -4.02 14.76 25.28
N VAL A 64 -4.85 15.46 24.51
CA VAL A 64 -4.77 15.53 23.04
C VAL A 64 -3.46 16.16 22.55
N ALA A 65 -2.92 17.15 23.26
CA ALA A 65 -1.65 17.80 22.91
C ALA A 65 -0.43 16.93 23.24
N GLY A 66 -0.45 16.22 24.38
CA GLY A 66 0.60 15.27 24.77
C GLY A 66 0.67 14.06 23.83
N ASP A 67 -0.50 13.57 23.41
CA ASP A 67 -0.62 12.48 22.44
C ASP A 67 -0.09 12.90 21.07
N ARG A 68 -0.37 14.14 20.63
CA ARG A 68 0.11 14.64 19.34
C ARG A 68 1.65 14.70 19.27
N ALA A 69 2.29 15.24 20.30
CA ALA A 69 3.75 15.32 20.33
C ALA A 69 4.40 13.93 20.34
N ALA A 70 3.79 12.95 21.04
CA ALA A 70 4.28 11.59 21.09
C ALA A 70 4.08 10.85 19.74
N ILE A 71 2.97 11.11 19.05
CA ILE A 71 2.73 10.63 17.68
C ILE A 71 3.77 11.22 16.73
N ASP A 72 3.97 12.54 16.77
CA ASP A 72 4.96 13.20 15.91
C ASP A 72 6.37 12.66 16.16
N ALA A 73 6.73 12.43 17.43
CA ALA A 73 8.00 11.79 17.77
C ALA A 73 8.09 10.36 17.20
N LEU A 74 7.00 9.58 17.26
CA LEU A 74 6.97 8.20 16.75
C LEU A 74 7.13 8.16 15.23
N LEU A 75 6.39 8.99 14.51
CA LEU A 75 6.46 9.08 13.05
C LEU A 75 7.81 9.62 12.55
N ASP A 76 8.51 10.39 13.38
CA ASP A 76 9.87 10.84 13.08
C ASP A 76 10.90 9.73 13.31
N VAL A 77 10.91 9.10 14.49
CA VAL A 77 11.90 8.05 14.82
C VAL A 77 11.69 6.77 14.03
N SER A 78 10.48 6.48 13.56
CA SER A 78 10.23 5.38 12.61
C SER A 78 10.66 5.70 11.18
N GLY A 79 11.04 6.96 10.91
CA GLY A 79 11.49 7.44 9.61
C GLY A 79 10.37 7.85 8.67
N LEU A 80 9.09 7.64 9.00
CA LEU A 80 7.96 7.94 8.10
C LEU A 80 8.00 9.40 7.60
N LYS A 81 8.28 10.35 8.51
CA LYS A 81 8.40 11.77 8.17
C LYS A 81 9.49 12.02 7.11
N ARG A 82 10.65 11.36 7.24
CA ARG A 82 11.78 11.49 6.31
C ARG A 82 11.50 10.85 4.94
N GLN A 83 10.70 9.78 4.91
CA GLN A 83 10.35 9.09 3.67
C GLN A 83 9.29 9.82 2.84
N LEU A 84 8.60 10.81 3.44
CA LEU A 84 7.36 11.33 2.92
C LEU A 84 7.48 12.03 1.56
N ALA A 85 8.59 12.73 1.31
CA ALA A 85 8.86 13.35 0.01
C ALA A 85 8.92 12.31 -1.13
N GLY A 86 9.56 11.17 -0.85
CA GLY A 86 9.58 10.04 -1.77
C GLY A 86 8.19 9.43 -1.95
N ILE A 87 7.45 9.25 -0.86
CA ILE A 87 6.09 8.71 -0.88
C ILE A 87 5.16 9.58 -1.75
N THR A 88 5.15 10.90 -1.54
CA THR A 88 4.28 11.82 -2.30
C THR A 88 4.61 11.85 -3.78
N THR A 89 5.90 11.76 -4.14
CA THR A 89 6.31 11.63 -5.55
C THR A 89 5.69 10.39 -6.19
N ARG A 90 5.70 9.24 -5.51
CA ARG A 90 5.14 7.99 -6.04
C ARG A 90 3.62 8.00 -6.09
N ILE A 91 2.94 8.56 -5.11
CA ILE A 91 1.48 8.74 -5.16
C ILE A 91 1.09 9.57 -6.38
N ARG A 92 1.83 10.63 -6.69
CA ARG A 92 1.60 11.42 -7.92
C ARG A 92 1.85 10.59 -9.17
N THR A 93 2.99 9.91 -9.26
CA THR A 93 3.30 9.04 -10.41
C THR A 93 2.21 8.00 -10.64
N GLU A 94 1.76 7.35 -9.57
CA GLU A 94 0.67 6.37 -9.63
C GLU A 94 -0.62 7.00 -10.11
N PHE A 95 -1.00 8.14 -9.52
CA PHE A 95 -2.18 8.88 -9.93
C PHE A 95 -2.15 9.19 -11.43
N HIS A 96 -0.98 9.53 -11.99
CA HIS A 96 -0.77 9.73 -13.43
C HIS A 96 -0.91 8.47 -14.29
N GLN A 97 -0.48 7.32 -13.79
CA GLN A 97 -0.63 6.06 -14.51
C GLN A 97 -2.10 5.64 -14.68
N GLN A 98 -2.99 6.07 -13.78
CA GLN A 98 -4.39 5.62 -13.77
C GLN A 98 -5.32 6.33 -14.78
N HIS A 99 -4.97 7.53 -15.28
CA HIS A 99 -5.86 8.33 -16.16
C HIS A 99 -5.52 8.31 -17.65
N GLY A 100 -4.69 7.37 -18.11
CA GLY A 100 -4.46 7.12 -19.54
C GLY A 100 -3.53 8.12 -20.23
N GLN A 101 -3.68 8.30 -21.54
CA GLN A 101 -2.78 9.13 -22.35
C GLN A 101 -3.31 10.57 -22.46
N LEU A 102 -2.59 11.50 -21.86
CA LEU A 102 -2.85 12.93 -21.95
C LEU A 102 -1.96 13.57 -23.01
N THR A 103 -2.43 14.66 -23.62
CA THR A 103 -1.55 15.58 -24.36
C THR A 103 -0.49 16.15 -23.42
N ALA A 104 0.64 16.64 -23.93
CA ALA A 104 1.68 17.23 -23.07
C ALA A 104 1.15 18.38 -22.20
N GLN A 105 0.25 19.20 -22.74
CA GLN A 105 -0.41 20.29 -22.00
C GLN A 105 -1.31 19.75 -20.89
N ASP A 106 -2.16 18.77 -21.21
CA ASP A 106 -3.07 18.17 -20.22
C ASP A 106 -2.32 17.41 -19.14
N PHE A 107 -1.23 16.75 -19.51
CA PHE A 107 -0.33 16.09 -18.58
C PHE A 107 0.32 17.09 -17.62
N ALA A 108 0.83 18.21 -18.14
CA ALA A 108 1.41 19.28 -17.30
C ALA A 108 0.37 19.85 -16.33
N GLN A 109 -0.88 20.02 -16.78
CA GLN A 109 -1.98 20.48 -15.94
C GLN A 109 -2.36 19.45 -14.88
N ALA A 110 -2.43 18.16 -15.24
CA ALA A 110 -2.66 17.07 -14.30
C ALA A 110 -1.57 17.01 -13.23
N GLU A 111 -0.30 17.12 -13.63
CA GLU A 111 0.86 17.14 -12.73
C GLU A 111 0.80 18.30 -11.74
N GLN A 112 0.41 19.50 -12.20
CA GLN A 112 0.21 20.65 -11.32
C GLN A 112 -0.93 20.41 -10.31
N ILE A 113 -2.05 19.82 -10.75
CA ILE A 113 -3.17 19.48 -9.88
C ILE A 113 -2.73 18.46 -8.82
N ALA A 114 -2.09 17.37 -9.24
CA ALA A 114 -1.58 16.34 -8.35
C ALA A 114 -0.55 16.92 -7.35
N ALA A 115 0.35 17.79 -7.80
CA ALA A 115 1.34 18.45 -6.95
C ALA A 115 0.73 19.34 -5.87
N ARG A 116 -0.39 20.02 -6.17
CA ARG A 116 -1.09 20.86 -5.17
C ARG A 116 -1.77 20.03 -4.08
N HIS A 117 -2.38 18.91 -4.45
CA HIS A 117 -3.09 18.04 -3.50
C HIS A 117 -2.15 17.12 -2.71
N VAL A 118 -1.13 16.56 -3.37
CA VAL A 118 -0.22 15.55 -2.81
C VAL A 118 1.06 16.21 -2.29
N ARG A 119 0.90 17.14 -1.34
CA ARG A 119 2.01 17.80 -0.62
C ARG A 119 2.44 16.97 0.58
N SER A 120 3.75 16.90 0.84
CA SER A 120 4.28 16.11 1.96
C SER A 120 3.71 16.58 3.30
N GLU A 121 3.64 17.89 3.58
CA GLU A 121 3.09 18.37 4.86
C GLU A 121 1.61 18.04 5.02
N SER A 122 0.83 18.11 3.94
CA SER A 122 -0.60 17.78 3.96
C SER A 122 -0.83 16.30 4.24
N VAL A 123 -0.09 15.42 3.53
CA VAL A 123 -0.16 13.98 3.73
C VAL A 123 0.33 13.61 5.15
N TYR A 124 1.38 14.26 5.65
CA TYR A 124 1.87 14.06 7.02
C TYR A 124 0.80 14.39 8.05
N GLY A 125 0.17 15.57 7.91
CA GLY A 125 -0.88 16.04 8.82
C GLY A 125 -2.02 15.04 8.92
N LEU A 126 -2.51 14.57 7.77
CA LEU A 126 -3.58 13.57 7.68
C LEU A 126 -3.19 12.22 8.30
N ILE A 127 -1.98 11.73 8.05
CA ILE A 127 -1.50 10.48 8.67
C ILE A 127 -1.46 10.63 10.19
N ALA A 128 -0.84 11.70 10.67
CA ALA A 128 -0.64 11.87 12.10
C ALA A 128 -1.97 12.14 12.84
N GLU A 129 -2.93 12.81 12.20
CA GLU A 129 -4.32 12.89 12.69
C GLU A 129 -4.99 11.51 12.71
N GLY A 130 -4.83 10.73 11.64
CA GLY A 130 -5.38 9.38 11.52
C GLY A 130 -4.82 8.40 12.55
N VAL A 131 -3.53 8.52 12.90
CA VAL A 131 -2.90 7.76 13.99
C VAL A 131 -3.45 8.24 15.34
N GLY A 132 -3.62 9.55 15.53
CA GLY A 132 -4.19 10.12 16.76
C GLY A 132 -5.59 9.63 17.09
N LYS A 133 -6.44 9.46 16.07
CA LYS A 133 -7.78 8.85 16.21
C LYS A 133 -7.77 7.40 16.73
N ARG A 134 -6.60 6.76 16.74
CA ARG A 134 -6.41 5.34 17.07
C ARG A 134 -5.30 5.16 18.13
N ALA A 135 -4.98 6.25 18.85
CA ALA A 135 -3.88 6.27 19.79
C ALA A 135 -4.14 5.35 20.98
N ASP A 136 -3.15 4.53 21.32
CA ASP A 136 -3.07 3.80 22.57
C ASP A 136 -1.75 4.21 23.22
N ALA A 137 -1.83 4.94 24.34
CA ALA A 137 -0.65 5.56 24.95
C ALA A 137 0.42 4.52 25.33
N THR A 138 0.01 3.37 25.86
CA THR A 138 0.93 2.29 26.27
C THR A 138 1.64 1.70 25.07
N LYS A 139 0.88 1.38 24.01
CA LYS A 139 1.44 0.81 22.77
C LYS A 139 2.31 1.80 22.03
N LEU A 140 1.92 3.08 22.04
CA LEU A 140 2.69 4.18 21.47
C LEU A 140 4.05 4.31 22.16
N GLN A 141 4.10 4.31 23.50
CA GLN A 141 5.36 4.39 24.24
C GLN A 141 6.24 3.16 24.01
N ALA A 142 5.65 1.95 23.96
CA ALA A 142 6.39 0.74 23.64
C ALA A 142 6.99 0.76 22.21
N ALA A 143 6.22 1.22 21.21
CA ALA A 143 6.71 1.39 19.85
C ALA A 143 7.82 2.45 19.78
N LEU A 144 7.65 3.59 20.44
CA LEU A 144 8.69 4.63 20.57
C LEU A 144 9.98 4.06 21.16
N GLY A 145 9.88 3.28 22.24
CA GLY A 145 11.02 2.62 22.87
C GLY A 145 11.76 1.70 21.91
N TRP A 146 11.03 0.92 21.11
CA TRP A 146 11.62 0.02 20.13
C TRP A 146 12.35 0.78 19.01
N TYR A 147 11.71 1.78 18.38
CA TYR A 147 12.33 2.55 17.29
C TYR A 147 13.53 3.37 17.77
N ARG A 148 13.57 3.78 19.05
CA ARG A 148 14.73 4.45 19.65
C ARG A 148 15.89 3.52 19.99
N SER A 149 15.68 2.20 20.01
CA SER A 149 16.74 1.23 20.26
C SER A 149 17.84 1.29 19.19
N PRO A 150 19.08 0.82 19.48
CA PRO A 150 20.13 0.75 18.47
C PRO A 150 19.74 -0.03 17.21
N LEU A 151 19.00 -1.14 17.38
CA LEU A 151 18.49 -1.93 16.25
C LEU A 151 17.39 -1.20 15.48
N GLY A 152 16.40 -0.64 16.18
CA GLY A 152 15.31 0.13 15.56
C GLY A 152 15.85 1.27 14.70
N ARG A 153 16.78 2.06 15.23
CA ARG A 153 17.45 3.13 14.47
C ARG A 153 18.20 2.60 13.25
N ARG A 154 18.96 1.52 13.38
CA ARG A 154 19.67 0.92 12.24
C ARG A 154 18.71 0.46 11.13
N ILE A 155 17.61 -0.19 11.50
CA ILE A 155 16.56 -0.60 10.56
C ILE A 155 15.94 0.62 9.87
N THR A 156 15.55 1.63 10.65
CA THR A 156 14.99 2.88 10.11
C THR A 156 15.96 3.58 9.16
N GLU A 157 17.26 3.65 9.47
CA GLU A 157 18.23 4.26 8.55
C GLU A 157 18.36 3.45 7.25
N ILE A 158 18.31 2.11 7.30
CA ILE A 158 18.29 1.28 6.08
C ILE A 158 17.04 1.57 5.23
N GLU A 159 15.87 1.63 5.86
CA GLU A 159 14.60 1.93 5.20
C GLU A 159 14.57 3.35 4.60
N VAL A 160 15.02 4.35 5.37
CA VAL A 160 15.09 5.76 4.94
C VAL A 160 16.13 5.95 3.85
N ALA A 161 17.34 5.40 4.01
CA ALA A 161 18.39 5.48 3.01
C ALA A 161 17.91 4.86 1.70
N PHE A 162 17.19 3.74 1.76
CA PHE A 162 16.55 3.22 0.58
C PHE A 162 15.63 4.28 -0.03
N SER A 163 14.63 4.75 0.72
CA SER A 163 13.54 5.57 0.19
C SER A 163 14.00 6.85 -0.53
N THR A 164 15.15 7.37 -0.13
CA THR A 164 15.75 8.64 -0.59
C THR A 164 16.86 8.48 -1.62
N SER A 165 17.51 7.31 -1.69
CA SER A 165 18.73 7.13 -2.50
C SER A 165 18.51 7.14 -4.01
N GLY A 166 19.39 7.84 -4.71
CA GLY A 166 19.66 7.81 -6.14
C GLY A 166 20.02 6.42 -6.72
N GLY A 167 19.32 5.88 -7.71
CA GLY A 167 19.88 4.88 -8.64
C GLY A 167 20.04 3.45 -8.12
N VAL A 168 19.28 3.04 -7.10
CA VAL A 168 19.33 1.70 -6.48
C VAL A 168 18.86 0.58 -7.42
N GLU A 169 18.42 0.92 -8.62
CA GLU A 169 17.60 -0.01 -9.43
C GLU A 169 18.46 -0.95 -10.23
N ARG A 170 19.62 -0.47 -10.69
CA ARG A 170 20.69 -1.34 -11.19
C ARG A 170 21.17 -2.31 -10.12
N GLU A 171 21.13 -1.92 -8.84
CA GLU A 171 21.49 -2.84 -7.75
C GLU A 171 20.41 -3.89 -7.53
N ILE A 172 19.14 -3.50 -7.57
CA ILE A 172 18.00 -4.41 -7.49
C ILE A 172 18.04 -5.40 -8.65
N GLU A 173 18.19 -4.94 -9.89
CA GLU A 173 18.33 -5.78 -11.08
C GLU A 173 19.49 -6.77 -10.93
N ARG A 174 20.65 -6.28 -10.47
CA ARG A 174 21.82 -7.14 -10.20
C ARG A 174 21.53 -8.17 -9.11
N TYR A 175 20.81 -7.78 -8.06
CA TYR A 175 20.43 -8.69 -6.98
C TYR A 175 19.46 -9.77 -7.48
N ILE A 176 18.41 -9.38 -8.21
CA ILE A 176 17.45 -10.30 -8.82
C ILE A 176 18.15 -11.29 -9.76
N GLY A 177 19.11 -10.82 -10.57
CA GLY A 177 19.93 -11.69 -11.41
C GLY A 177 20.71 -12.74 -10.62
N ARG A 178 21.20 -12.38 -9.42
CA ARG A 178 21.91 -13.32 -8.53
C ARG A 178 21.00 -14.31 -7.81
N LEU A 179 19.73 -13.99 -7.57
CA LEU A 179 18.80 -14.88 -6.85
C LEU A 179 18.67 -16.27 -7.51
N ARG A 180 18.79 -16.36 -8.84
CA ARG A 180 18.75 -17.65 -9.56
C ARG A 180 19.97 -18.52 -9.30
N GLN A 181 21.13 -17.89 -9.12
CA GLN A 181 22.41 -18.59 -8.92
C GLN A 181 22.70 -18.84 -7.45
N ARG A 182 22.23 -17.96 -6.57
CA ARG A 182 22.38 -18.00 -5.12
C ARG A 182 21.04 -17.66 -4.48
N PRO A 183 20.11 -18.64 -4.43
CA PRO A 183 18.84 -18.43 -3.74
C PRO A 183 19.10 -18.12 -2.26
N PRO A 184 18.30 -17.24 -1.64
CA PRO A 184 18.41 -16.99 -0.21
C PRO A 184 18.12 -18.26 0.60
N GLU A 185 18.73 -18.36 1.77
CA GLU A 185 18.45 -19.45 2.69
C GLU A 185 16.97 -19.47 3.09
N ARG A 186 16.42 -20.68 3.33
CA ARG A 186 14.99 -20.86 3.66
C ARG A 186 14.59 -20.06 4.90
N GLU A 187 15.47 -19.96 5.89
CA GLU A 187 15.24 -19.21 7.13
C GLU A 187 15.11 -17.71 6.86
N ARG A 188 15.99 -17.15 6.01
CA ARG A 188 15.93 -15.75 5.57
C ARG A 188 14.60 -15.45 4.88
N VAL A 189 14.16 -16.33 3.97
CA VAL A 189 12.87 -16.18 3.29
C VAL A 189 11.71 -16.23 4.28
N ALA A 190 11.74 -17.14 5.26
CA ALA A 190 10.72 -17.24 6.29
C ALA A 190 10.64 -15.98 7.18
N LEU A 191 11.79 -15.40 7.56
CA LEU A 191 11.83 -14.14 8.31
C LEU A 191 11.21 -12.99 7.51
N VAL A 192 11.56 -12.85 6.23
CA VAL A 192 11.01 -11.81 5.37
C VAL A 192 9.50 -11.99 5.15
N ALA A 193 9.03 -13.23 4.94
CA ALA A 193 7.61 -13.50 4.78
C ALA A 193 6.79 -13.17 6.03
N ARG A 194 7.32 -13.49 7.23
CA ARG A 194 6.70 -13.08 8.50
C ARG A 194 6.69 -11.58 8.68
N LEU A 195 7.78 -10.90 8.29
CA LEU A 195 7.84 -9.45 8.34
C LEU A 195 6.81 -8.80 7.41
N ASP A 196 6.60 -9.33 6.20
CA ASP A 196 5.57 -8.82 5.27
C ASP A 196 4.17 -8.98 5.86
N ALA A 197 3.87 -10.17 6.39
CA ALA A 197 2.58 -10.46 7.02
C ALA A 197 2.31 -9.58 8.25
N ALA A 198 3.30 -9.43 9.14
CA ALA A 198 3.17 -8.63 10.34
C ALA A 198 3.16 -7.11 10.03
N GLY A 199 3.94 -6.69 9.05
CA GLY A 199 4.07 -5.29 8.60
C GLY A 199 3.00 -4.85 7.61
N ARG A 200 2.17 -5.77 7.10
CA ARG A 200 1.08 -5.53 6.13
C ARG A 200 1.53 -4.76 4.89
N ALA A 201 2.76 -5.04 4.43
CA ALA A 201 3.40 -4.22 3.41
C ALA A 201 2.69 -4.38 2.07
N THR A 202 2.52 -5.64 1.64
CA THR A 202 1.71 -6.07 0.49
C THR A 202 0.28 -5.50 0.53
N GLU A 203 -0.45 -5.67 1.63
CA GLU A 203 -1.83 -5.22 1.77
C GLU A 203 -1.96 -3.71 1.66
N THR A 204 -1.11 -2.96 2.37
CA THR A 204 -1.19 -1.50 2.38
C THR A 204 -0.88 -0.95 0.99
N SER A 205 0.06 -1.55 0.27
CA SER A 205 0.36 -1.13 -1.11
C SER A 205 -0.84 -1.27 -2.03
N LEU A 206 -1.54 -2.40 -1.95
CA LEU A 206 -2.76 -2.64 -2.72
C LEU A 206 -3.87 -1.68 -2.30
N ASP A 207 -4.07 -1.48 -1.01
CA ASP A 207 -5.14 -0.63 -0.49
C ASP A 207 -4.95 0.83 -0.93
N VAL A 208 -3.69 1.30 -1.01
CA VAL A 208 -3.35 2.62 -1.58
C VAL A 208 -3.67 2.68 -3.07
N SER A 209 -3.26 1.69 -3.88
CA SER A 209 -3.59 1.65 -5.32
C SER A 209 -5.10 1.69 -5.52
N MET A 210 -5.84 0.88 -4.76
CA MET A 210 -7.29 0.82 -4.81
C MET A 210 -7.95 2.13 -4.36
N ALA A 211 -7.37 2.84 -3.38
CA ALA A 211 -7.86 4.15 -2.96
C ALA A 211 -7.73 5.20 -4.08
N ILE A 212 -6.63 5.18 -4.82
CA ILE A 212 -6.40 6.07 -5.97
C ILE A 212 -7.37 5.73 -7.11
N ILE A 213 -7.47 4.45 -7.49
CA ILE A 213 -8.39 3.97 -8.53
C ILE A 213 -9.84 4.33 -8.19
N ARG A 214 -10.26 4.08 -6.94
CA ARG A 214 -11.59 4.45 -6.45
C ARG A 214 -11.85 5.94 -6.58
N SER A 215 -10.87 6.76 -6.21
CA SER A 215 -10.98 8.22 -6.26
C SER A 215 -11.15 8.72 -7.70
N LEU A 216 -10.39 8.15 -8.63
CA LEU A 216 -10.50 8.48 -10.04
C LEU A 216 -11.83 8.02 -10.64
N ALA A 217 -12.22 6.76 -10.39
CA ALA A 217 -13.47 6.20 -10.89
C ALA A 217 -14.69 6.99 -10.41
N ALA A 218 -14.73 7.36 -9.13
CA ALA A 218 -15.81 8.17 -8.57
C ALA A 218 -15.87 9.59 -9.17
N ALA A 219 -14.71 10.19 -9.49
CA ALA A 219 -14.67 11.51 -10.13
C ALA A 219 -15.11 11.47 -11.60
N VAL A 220 -14.83 10.37 -12.31
CA VAL A 220 -15.18 10.18 -13.72
C VAL A 220 -16.63 9.77 -13.92
N ASP A 221 -17.23 9.04 -12.97
CA ASP A 221 -18.59 8.47 -13.09
C ASP A 221 -19.67 9.46 -13.60
N PRO A 222 -19.75 10.72 -13.13
CA PRO A 222 -20.72 11.69 -13.63
C PRO A 222 -20.59 12.01 -15.13
N TYR A 223 -19.39 11.84 -15.70
CA TYR A 223 -19.08 12.12 -17.11
C TYR A 223 -19.33 10.92 -18.04
N LEU A 224 -19.66 9.75 -17.49
CA LEU A 224 -19.98 8.56 -18.28
C LEU A 224 -21.46 8.54 -18.69
N PRO A 225 -21.79 7.98 -19.87
CA PRO A 225 -23.17 7.61 -20.22
C PRO A 225 -23.79 6.70 -19.15
N ALA A 226 -25.11 6.81 -18.94
CA ALA A 226 -25.81 6.12 -17.86
C ALA A 226 -25.57 4.60 -17.86
N GLU A 227 -25.43 3.99 -19.05
CA GLU A 227 -25.22 2.56 -19.25
C GLU A 227 -23.81 2.09 -18.84
N ARG A 228 -22.86 3.02 -18.75
CA ARG A 228 -21.45 2.76 -18.37
C ARG A 228 -21.13 3.18 -16.94
N ARG A 229 -22.04 3.87 -16.25
CA ARG A 229 -21.88 4.24 -14.84
C ARG A 229 -21.88 2.98 -14.00
N LEU A 230 -20.97 2.93 -13.03
CA LEU A 230 -20.90 1.83 -12.09
C LEU A 230 -21.58 2.26 -10.80
N GLY A 231 -22.59 1.50 -10.36
CA GLY A 231 -23.11 1.70 -9.01
C GLY A 231 -22.01 1.53 -7.97
N ARG A 232 -22.10 2.24 -6.85
CA ARG A 232 -21.08 2.18 -5.78
C ARG A 232 -20.73 0.75 -5.37
N SER A 233 -21.73 -0.13 -5.23
CA SER A 233 -21.52 -1.54 -4.89
C SER A 233 -20.75 -2.31 -5.97
N GLN A 234 -21.02 -2.05 -7.24
CA GLN A 234 -20.33 -2.66 -8.38
C GLN A 234 -18.87 -2.19 -8.46
N LEU A 235 -18.63 -0.89 -8.27
CA LEU A 235 -17.28 -0.35 -8.20
C LEU A 235 -16.47 -1.00 -7.07
N GLU A 236 -17.04 -1.10 -5.87
CA GLU A 236 -16.37 -1.76 -4.75
C GLU A 236 -16.14 -3.26 -4.99
N SER A 237 -17.05 -3.97 -5.68
CA SER A 237 -16.84 -5.38 -6.05
C SER A 237 -15.65 -5.53 -6.99
N ARG A 238 -15.61 -4.71 -8.05
CA ARG A 238 -14.50 -4.73 -9.02
C ARG A 238 -13.17 -4.41 -8.36
N ILE A 239 -13.14 -3.43 -7.46
CA ILE A 239 -11.94 -3.09 -6.68
C ILE A 239 -11.47 -4.29 -5.84
N ARG A 240 -12.39 -5.00 -5.17
CA ARG A 240 -12.04 -6.20 -4.40
C ARG A 240 -11.51 -7.33 -5.28
N GLU A 241 -12.13 -7.57 -6.43
CA GLU A 241 -11.70 -8.59 -7.40
C GLU A 241 -10.30 -8.30 -7.93
N VAL A 242 -10.08 -7.06 -8.38
CA VAL A 242 -8.77 -6.59 -8.87
C VAL A 242 -7.70 -6.74 -7.79
N ARG A 243 -8.01 -6.34 -6.55
CA ARG A 243 -7.11 -6.50 -5.41
C ARG A 243 -6.76 -7.96 -5.15
N ALA A 244 -7.75 -8.86 -5.18
CA ALA A 244 -7.55 -10.28 -4.94
C ALA A 244 -6.68 -10.93 -6.03
N GLN A 245 -6.92 -10.58 -7.30
CA GLN A 245 -6.13 -11.06 -8.44
C GLN A 245 -4.67 -10.59 -8.37
N ALA A 246 -4.44 -9.34 -7.96
CA ALA A 246 -3.10 -8.79 -7.86
C ALA A 246 -2.32 -9.34 -6.64
N PHE A 247 -3.00 -9.72 -5.56
CA PHE A 247 -2.38 -10.00 -4.26
C PHE A 247 -1.12 -10.88 -4.30
N GLU A 248 -1.19 -12.05 -4.95
CA GLU A 248 -0.05 -12.97 -4.96
C GLU A 248 1.14 -12.46 -5.80
N GLN A 249 0.88 -11.77 -6.90
CA GLN A 249 1.94 -11.15 -7.70
C GLN A 249 2.65 -10.07 -6.88
N VAL A 250 1.85 -9.25 -6.22
CA VAL A 250 2.28 -8.15 -5.37
C VAL A 250 3.10 -8.65 -4.20
N ARG A 251 2.62 -9.70 -3.54
CA ARG A 251 3.31 -10.36 -2.43
C ARG A 251 4.67 -10.88 -2.85
N ARG A 252 4.76 -11.58 -4.00
CA ARG A 252 6.05 -12.07 -4.53
C ARG A 252 7.04 -10.93 -4.78
N LEU A 253 6.57 -9.83 -5.37
CA LEU A 253 7.39 -8.65 -5.54
C LEU A 253 7.81 -8.05 -4.19
N SER A 254 6.89 -7.93 -3.22
CA SER A 254 7.20 -7.51 -1.84
C SER A 254 8.35 -8.29 -1.23
N LEU A 255 8.28 -9.62 -1.28
CA LEU A 255 9.30 -10.51 -0.72
C LEU A 255 10.68 -10.31 -1.37
N VAL A 256 10.77 -10.25 -2.69
CA VAL A 256 12.05 -10.02 -3.41
C VAL A 256 12.70 -8.71 -2.97
N MET A 257 11.89 -7.69 -2.76
CA MET A 257 12.35 -6.36 -2.45
C MET A 257 12.74 -6.21 -0.99
N MET A 258 12.03 -6.89 -0.09
CA MET A 258 12.44 -7.04 1.32
C MET A 258 13.74 -7.81 1.46
N LEU A 259 13.91 -8.89 0.69
CA LEU A 259 15.16 -9.64 0.63
C LEU A 259 16.33 -8.76 0.18
N PHE A 260 16.10 -7.86 -0.79
CA PHE A 260 17.10 -6.87 -1.20
C PHE A 260 17.36 -5.82 -0.11
N LEU A 261 16.30 -5.27 0.50
CA LEU A 261 16.37 -4.19 1.49
C LEU A 261 17.13 -4.63 2.75
N TYR A 262 16.84 -5.83 3.25
CA TYR A 262 17.43 -6.37 4.48
C TYR A 262 18.62 -7.31 4.22
N ARG A 263 19.19 -7.30 3.02
CA ARG A 263 20.28 -8.23 2.63
C ARG A 263 21.51 -8.13 3.53
N ASP A 264 21.79 -6.93 4.05
CA ASP A 264 22.97 -6.64 4.87
C ASP A 264 22.64 -6.65 6.37
N VAL A 265 21.40 -7.03 6.74
CA VAL A 265 20.97 -7.20 8.15
C VAL A 265 21.23 -8.64 8.58
N PRO A 266 21.93 -8.90 9.70
CA PRO A 266 22.09 -10.25 10.23
C PRO A 266 20.74 -10.92 10.56
N ASP A 267 20.60 -12.23 10.34
CA ASP A 267 19.34 -12.96 10.59
C ASP A 267 18.84 -12.81 12.03
N ALA A 268 19.76 -12.80 13.01
CA ALA A 268 19.40 -12.59 14.42
C ALA A 268 18.75 -11.22 14.68
N ASP A 269 19.24 -10.17 14.01
CA ASP A 269 18.68 -8.82 14.10
C ASP A 269 17.38 -8.69 13.32
N LEU A 270 17.27 -9.30 12.13
CA LEU A 270 16.02 -9.37 11.38
C LEU A 270 14.93 -10.13 12.17
N ALA A 271 15.30 -11.22 12.84
CA ALA A 271 14.38 -11.96 13.71
C ALA A 271 13.90 -11.14 14.91
N ARG A 272 14.73 -10.25 15.46
CA ARG A 272 14.32 -9.30 16.51
C ARG A 272 13.34 -8.26 15.97
N TYR A 273 13.53 -7.81 14.73
CA TYR A 273 12.56 -6.92 14.08
C TYR A 273 11.23 -7.62 13.84
N VAL A 274 11.25 -8.83 13.28
CA VAL A 274 10.04 -9.66 13.09
C VAL A 274 9.27 -9.82 14.40
N ARG A 275 9.95 -10.18 15.51
CA ARG A 275 9.30 -10.32 16.82
C ARG A 275 8.65 -9.03 17.32
N PHE A 276 9.25 -7.87 17.06
CA PHE A 276 8.60 -6.60 17.38
C PHE A 276 7.38 -6.35 16.48
N ALA A 277 7.51 -6.54 15.17
CA ALA A 277 6.41 -6.36 14.23
C ALA A 277 5.21 -7.25 14.59
N GLU A 278 5.44 -8.47 15.07
CA GLU A 278 4.42 -9.41 15.52
C GLU A 278 3.87 -9.13 16.93
N SER A 279 4.58 -8.33 17.74
CA SER A 279 4.14 -7.98 19.09
C SER A 279 2.91 -7.08 19.09
N GLU A 280 2.16 -7.05 20.19
CA GLU A 280 0.96 -6.20 20.31
C GLU A 280 1.24 -4.70 20.03
N PRO A 281 2.32 -4.07 20.57
CA PRO A 281 2.67 -2.70 20.21
C PRO A 281 3.05 -2.52 18.73
N GLY A 282 3.74 -3.50 18.14
CA GLY A 282 4.12 -3.47 16.72
C GLY A 282 2.91 -3.58 15.80
N GLN A 283 2.00 -4.52 16.08
CA GLN A 283 0.75 -4.70 15.35
C GLN A 283 -0.16 -3.48 15.43
N TRP A 284 -0.27 -2.86 16.62
CA TRP A 284 -0.98 -1.60 16.76
C TRP A 284 -0.34 -0.50 15.90
N TYR A 285 0.98 -0.33 15.97
CA TYR A 285 1.69 0.69 15.19
C TYR A 285 1.46 0.51 13.69
N VAL A 286 1.67 -0.71 13.18
CA VAL A 286 1.46 -1.06 11.77
C VAL A 286 0.02 -0.78 11.36
N SER A 287 -0.96 -1.24 12.14
CA SER A 287 -2.39 -1.05 11.84
C SER A 287 -2.78 0.44 11.83
N ALA A 288 -2.34 1.20 12.83
CA ALA A 288 -2.64 2.62 12.95
C ALA A 288 -2.04 3.42 11.78
N VAL A 289 -0.76 3.20 11.47
CA VAL A 289 -0.06 3.90 10.38
C VAL A 289 -0.60 3.49 9.02
N SER A 290 -0.75 2.20 8.72
CA SER A 290 -1.26 1.73 7.43
C SER A 290 -2.66 2.26 7.13
N ARG A 291 -3.58 2.22 8.12
CA ARG A 291 -4.94 2.76 7.94
C ARG A 291 -4.92 4.27 7.74
N ALA A 292 -4.19 5.00 8.59
CA ALA A 292 -4.06 6.45 8.45
C ALA A 292 -3.43 6.85 7.11
N PHE A 293 -2.48 6.06 6.61
CA PHE A 293 -1.86 6.27 5.32
C PHE A 293 -2.83 6.06 4.17
N VAL A 294 -3.56 4.95 4.13
CA VAL A 294 -4.60 4.69 3.11
C VAL A 294 -5.68 5.78 3.12
N ASP A 295 -6.13 6.18 4.30
CA ASP A 295 -7.12 7.26 4.48
C ASP A 295 -6.58 8.59 3.92
N ALA A 296 -5.34 8.95 4.26
CA ALA A 296 -4.67 10.17 3.78
C ALA A 296 -4.50 10.18 2.26
N VAL A 297 -4.02 9.07 1.67
CA VAL A 297 -3.88 8.97 0.20
C VAL A 297 -5.24 9.06 -0.48
N GLY A 298 -6.24 8.36 0.04
CA GLY A 298 -7.60 8.44 -0.49
C GLY A 298 -8.16 9.86 -0.44
N ALA A 299 -7.88 10.64 0.61
CA ALA A 299 -8.32 12.03 0.71
C ALA A 299 -7.66 12.93 -0.35
N VAL A 300 -6.33 12.89 -0.47
CA VAL A 300 -5.61 13.73 -1.46
C VAL A 300 -5.90 13.29 -2.89
N ALA A 301 -6.06 11.98 -3.15
CA ALA A 301 -6.40 11.44 -4.46
C ALA A 301 -7.81 11.83 -4.90
N ARG A 302 -8.80 11.86 -3.98
CA ARG A 302 -10.15 12.37 -4.29
C ARG A 302 -10.14 13.84 -4.69
N GLY A 303 -9.41 14.68 -3.95
CA GLY A 303 -9.23 16.09 -4.29
C GLY A 303 -8.59 16.27 -5.66
N ALA A 304 -7.47 15.58 -5.90
CA ALA A 304 -6.77 15.61 -7.17
C ALA A 304 -7.64 15.11 -8.34
N ALA A 305 -8.36 14.00 -8.17
CA ALA A 305 -9.24 13.43 -9.19
C ALA A 305 -10.38 14.39 -9.57
N THR A 306 -11.02 15.01 -8.57
CA THR A 306 -12.13 15.94 -8.77
C THR A 306 -11.69 17.17 -9.57
N ASP A 307 -10.54 17.74 -9.23
CA ASP A 307 -10.00 18.89 -9.96
C ASP A 307 -9.49 18.49 -11.35
N LEU A 308 -8.90 17.30 -11.48
CA LEU A 308 -8.44 16.77 -12.76
C LEU A 308 -9.59 16.64 -13.76
N VAL A 309 -10.69 15.96 -13.40
CA VAL A 309 -11.80 15.75 -14.35
C VAL A 309 -12.51 17.05 -14.73
N ARG A 310 -12.47 18.08 -13.87
CA ARG A 310 -13.01 19.41 -14.19
C ARG A 310 -12.13 20.15 -15.19
N ALA A 311 -10.81 20.08 -14.98
CA ALA A 311 -9.85 20.88 -15.73
C ALA A 311 -9.39 20.17 -17.03
N VAL A 312 -9.35 18.84 -17.01
CA VAL A 312 -9.07 17.95 -18.13
C VAL A 312 -10.17 16.88 -18.16
N PRO A 313 -11.32 17.15 -18.81
CA PRO A 313 -12.41 16.19 -18.89
C PRO A 313 -12.00 14.84 -19.49
N PRO A 314 -12.62 13.72 -19.08
CA PRO A 314 -12.22 12.37 -19.51
C PRO A 314 -12.18 12.16 -21.04
N GLN A 315 -12.93 12.95 -21.81
CA GLN A 315 -12.92 12.94 -23.28
C GLN A 315 -11.54 13.31 -23.86
N ARG A 316 -10.74 14.08 -23.11
CA ARG A 316 -9.39 14.50 -23.51
C ARG A 316 -8.32 13.45 -23.19
N TRP A 317 -8.66 12.43 -22.39
CA TRP A 317 -7.72 11.37 -21.98
C TRP A 317 -7.47 10.30 -23.06
N GLN A 318 -8.07 10.47 -24.23
CA GLN A 318 -7.98 9.53 -25.35
C GLN A 318 -7.43 10.17 -26.64
N GLN A 319 -7.00 11.43 -26.59
CA GLN A 319 -6.61 12.17 -27.80
C GLN A 319 -5.09 12.15 -28.06
N GLN A 320 -4.58 10.98 -28.45
CA GLN A 320 -3.57 10.83 -29.52
C GLN A 320 -3.72 9.44 -30.16
N GLY A 321 -4.26 9.40 -31.39
CA GLY A 321 -4.34 8.21 -32.24
C GLY A 321 -5.68 7.47 -32.15
N GLY A 322 -6.46 7.53 -33.22
CA GLY A 322 -7.79 6.91 -33.32
C GLY A 322 -7.81 5.44 -32.90
N GLY A 323 -8.58 5.15 -31.85
CA GLY A 323 -8.76 3.82 -31.30
C GLY A 323 -9.50 3.93 -29.99
N GLY A 324 -10.84 4.10 -30.05
CA GLY A 324 -11.69 4.02 -28.85
C GLY A 324 -11.37 2.76 -28.07
N PHE A 325 -11.45 2.81 -26.73
CA PHE A 325 -11.24 1.70 -25.78
C PHE A 325 -10.77 0.42 -26.48
N LYS A 326 -9.47 0.34 -26.81
CA LYS A 326 -8.96 -0.88 -27.44
C LYS A 326 -9.22 -2.00 -26.44
N LYS A 327 -10.14 -2.90 -26.82
CA LYS A 327 -10.25 -4.23 -26.24
C LYS A 327 -8.81 -4.76 -26.13
N PRO A 328 -8.33 -5.16 -24.94
CA PRO A 328 -6.95 -5.54 -24.77
C PRO A 328 -6.62 -6.65 -25.78
N ALA A 329 -5.62 -6.41 -26.62
CA ALA A 329 -5.08 -7.44 -27.49
C ALA A 329 -4.38 -8.46 -26.59
N LEU A 330 -4.84 -9.71 -26.62
CA LEU A 330 -4.20 -10.83 -25.95
C LEU A 330 -2.75 -10.93 -26.44
N PRO A 331 -1.73 -10.83 -25.57
CA PRO A 331 -0.38 -11.25 -25.92
C PRO A 331 -0.44 -12.75 -26.21
N LYS A 332 0.09 -13.16 -27.37
CA LYS A 332 0.36 -14.57 -27.62
C LYS A 332 1.31 -15.07 -26.54
N GLU A 333 0.99 -16.21 -25.93
CA GLU A 333 1.85 -16.91 -25.00
C GLU A 333 3.28 -16.98 -25.54
N THR A 334 4.19 -16.29 -24.88
CA THR A 334 5.59 -16.73 -24.84
C THR A 334 5.83 -17.20 -23.43
N ALA A 335 5.84 -18.52 -23.30
CA ALA A 335 6.09 -19.29 -22.10
C ALA A 335 7.34 -18.80 -21.36
N LEU A 336 7.20 -18.63 -20.04
CA LEU A 336 8.23 -18.76 -19.00
C LEU A 336 7.53 -19.01 -17.67
#